data_AF-A0A925TSA9-F1
#
_entry.id   AF-A0A925TSA9-F1
#
_cell.length_a   1.000
_cell.length_b   1.000
_cell.length_c   1.000
_cell.angle_alpha   90.00
_cell.angle_beta   90.00
_cell.angle_gamma   90.00
#
_symmetry.space_group_name_H-M   'P 1'
#
loop_
_entity.id
_entity.type
_entity.pdbx_description
1 polymer ?
#
loop_
_entity_poly.entity_id
_entity_poly.type
_entity_poly.pdbx_seq_one_letter_code
_entity_poly.pdbx_strand_id
1 'polypeptide(L)' 'MKTLDDIRRVLQTEQPRLHERYGLKVLGIFGSYSRGEQTPESDVDILVEFDGEKQLTIFDDLYIAEYLAEKLGIK' A
#
# COMPACT_ATOMS: atom_id res chain seq x y z
N MET A 1 4.46 -9.35 14.07
CA MET A 1 5.00 -9.14 12.72
C MET A 1 3.99 -9.69 11.73
N LYS A 2 3.55 -8.90 10.75
CA LYS A 2 2.66 -9.40 9.69
C LYS A 2 3.47 -10.22 8.69
N THR A 3 2.84 -11.18 8.04
CA THR A 3 3.45 -11.91 6.92
C THR A 3 3.24 -11.16 5.60
N LEU A 4 4.02 -11.51 4.58
CA LEU A 4 3.80 -11.01 3.22
C LEU A 4 2.36 -11.29 2.73
N ASP A 5 1.81 -12.46 3.06
CA ASP A 5 0.44 -12.84 2.70
C ASP A 5 -0.62 -12.01 3.44
N ASP A 6 -0.38 -11.66 4.71
CA ASP A 6 -1.26 -10.77 5.46
C ASP A 6 -1.34 -9.39 4.82
N ILE A 7 -0.17 -8.83 4.44
CA ILE A 7 -0.08 -7.54 3.77
C ILE A 7 -0.79 -7.61 2.42
N ARG A 8 -0.50 -8.64 1.62
CA ARG A 8 -1.11 -8.83 0.31
C ARG A 8 -2.63 -8.90 0.39
N ARG A 9 -3.17 -9.60 1.39
CA ARG A 9 -4.62 -9.70 1.60
C ARG A 9 -5.24 -8.35 1.91
N VAL A 10 -4.60 -7.53 2.73
CA VAL A 10 -5.07 -6.16 3.02
C VAL A 10 -5.07 -5.33 1.74
N LEU A 11 -3.96 -5.32 0.99
CA LEU A 11 -3.86 -4.55 -0.25
C LEU A 11 -4.91 -4.97 -1.29
N GLN A 12 -5.13 -6.26 -1.49
CA GLN A 12 -6.16 -6.78 -2.38
C GLN A 12 -7.59 -6.39 -1.94
N THR A 13 -7.83 -6.33 -0.63
CA THR A 13 -9.14 -5.95 -0.07
C THR A 13 -9.42 -4.47 -0.30
N GLU A 14 -8.41 -3.61 -0.15
CA GLU A 14 -8.57 -2.15 -0.27
C GLU A 14 -8.38 -1.64 -1.70
N GLN A 15 -7.79 -2.43 -2.61
CA GLN A 15 -7.53 -2.03 -3.99
C GLN A 15 -8.76 -1.49 -4.73
N PRO A 16 -9.96 -2.13 -4.68
CA PRO A 16 -11.13 -1.60 -5.38
C PRO A 16 -11.53 -0.21 -4.91
N ARG A 17 -11.47 0.04 -3.59
CA ARG A 17 -11.80 1.34 -2.99
C ARG A 17 -10.78 2.41 -3.38
N LEU A 18 -9.50 2.06 -3.34
CA LEU A 18 -8.43 2.98 -3.72
C LEU A 18 -8.46 3.29 -5.23
N HIS A 19 -8.81 2.31 -6.05
CA HIS A 19 -9.04 2.49 -7.48
C HIS A 19 -10.21 3.46 -7.72
N GLU A 20 -11.38 3.19 -7.14
CA GLU A 20 -12.57 4.03 -7.32
C GLU A 20 -12.32 5.48 -6.89
N ARG A 21 -11.62 5.69 -5.77
CA ARG A 21 -11.39 7.04 -5.22
C ARG A 21 -10.23 7.78 -5.87
N TYR A 22 -9.11 7.11 -6.13
CA TYR A 22 -7.84 7.75 -6.52
C TYR A 22 -7.33 7.33 -7.91
N GLY A 23 -8.02 6.46 -8.64
CA GLY A 23 -7.52 5.92 -9.91
C GLY A 23 -6.31 5.02 -9.69
N LEU A 24 -6.17 4.46 -8.48
CA LEU A 24 -5.05 3.61 -8.14
C LEU A 24 -5.18 2.27 -8.89
N LYS A 25 -4.27 2.03 -9.82
CA LYS A 25 -4.27 0.88 -10.73
C LYS A 25 -3.50 -0.31 -10.16
N VAL A 26 -2.34 -0.06 -9.55
CA VAL A 26 -1.46 -1.11 -9.00
C VAL A 26 -1.06 -0.80 -7.57
N LEU A 27 -1.13 -1.81 -6.69
CA LEU A 27 -0.48 -1.85 -5.37
C LEU A 27 0.56 -2.97 -5.37
N GLY A 28 1.84 -2.61 -5.34
CA GLY A 28 2.96 -3.54 -5.31
C GLY A 28 3.67 -3.51 -3.96
N ILE A 29 4.02 -4.68 -3.42
CA ILE A 29 4.88 -4.78 -2.23
C ILE A 29 6.34 -4.77 -2.70
N PHE A 30 7.15 -3.92 -2.09
CA PHE A 30 8.57 -3.80 -2.37
C PHE A 30 9.40 -4.02 -1.09
N GLY A 31 10.72 -3.87 -1.19
CA GLY A 31 11.58 -3.87 0.00
C GLY A 31 11.77 -5.24 0.63
N SER A 32 12.10 -5.25 1.92
CA SER A 32 12.50 -6.45 2.68
C SER A 32 11.42 -7.55 2.66
N TYR A 33 10.15 -7.17 2.77
CA TYR A 33 9.01 -8.09 2.71
C TYR A 33 8.92 -8.84 1.37
N SER A 34 9.24 -8.19 0.25
CA SER A 34 9.24 -8.84 -1.06
C SER A 34 10.38 -9.86 -1.24
N ARG A 35 11.48 -9.70 -0.48
CA ARG A 35 12.67 -10.57 -0.54
C ARG A 35 12.72 -11.63 0.56
N GLY A 36 11.79 -11.58 1.53
CA GLY A 36 11.81 -12.45 2.71
C GLY A 36 12.89 -12.08 3.74
N GLU A 37 13.40 -10.85 3.68
CA GLU A 37 14.48 -10.33 4.53
C GLU A 37 13.95 -9.44 5.68
N GLN A 38 12.63 -9.38 5.88
CA GLN A 38 12.03 -8.52 6.90
C GLN A 38 12.37 -8.96 8.33
N THR A 39 12.62 -7.98 9.19
CA THR A 39 12.80 -8.11 10.65
C THR A 39 11.57 -7.55 11.37
N PRO A 40 11.45 -7.75 12.70
CA PRO A 40 10.36 -7.15 13.49
C PRO A 40 10.30 -5.61 13.43
N GLU A 41 11.41 -4.96 13.09
CA GLU A 41 11.55 -3.51 12.94
C GLU A 41 11.45 -3.04 11.48
N SER A 42 11.13 -3.94 10.54
CA SER A 42 11.02 -3.58 9.13
C SER A 42 9.70 -2.88 8.80
N ASP A 43 9.84 -1.77 8.09
CA ASP A 43 8.73 -1.06 7.44
C ASP A 43 8.20 -1.86 6.24
N VAL A 44 7.01 -1.48 5.76
CA VAL A 44 6.43 -2.03 4.53
C VAL A 44 6.51 -0.99 3.41
N ASP A 45 7.35 -1.28 2.43
CA ASP A 45 7.44 -0.47 1.21
C ASP A 45 6.34 -0.86 0.22
N ILE A 46 5.57 0.13 -0.23
CA ILE A 46 4.50 -0.06 -1.21
C ILE A 46 4.75 0.85 -2.41
N LEU A 47 4.75 0.27 -3.59
CA LEU A 47 4.75 0.99 -4.86
C LEU A 47 3.32 1.10 -5.38
N VAL A 48 2.97 2.29 -5.85
CA VAL A 48 1.64 2.59 -6.41
C VAL A 48 1.76 3.06 -7.86
N GLU A 49 0.85 2.60 -8.71
CA GLU A 49 0.67 3.13 -10.07
C GLU A 49 -0.76 3.64 -10.18
N PHE A 50 -0.94 4.84 -10.75
CA PHE A 50 -2.24 5.42 -11.01
C PHE A 50 -2.60 5.30 -12.51
N ASP A 51 -3.88 5.20 -12.83
CA ASP A 51 -4.39 5.13 -14.21
C ASP A 51 -4.31 6.49 -14.95
N GLY A 52 -4.16 7.58 -14.21
CA GLY A 52 -4.08 8.94 -14.75
C GLY A 52 -5.43 9.58 -15.07
N GLU A 53 -6.55 8.94 -14.71
CA GLU A 53 -7.90 9.47 -14.96
C GLU A 53 -8.30 10.55 -13.94
N LYS A 54 -7.68 10.55 -12.76
CA LYS A 54 -7.95 11.51 -11.69
C LYS A 54 -6.83 12.53 -11.51
N GLN A 55 -7.21 13.77 -11.20
CA GLN A 55 -6.25 14.80 -10.77
C GLN A 55 -5.90 14.54 -9.31
N LEU A 56 -4.63 14.19 -9.07
CA LEU A 56 -4.10 13.94 -7.74
C LEU A 56 -3.22 15.09 -7.29
N THR A 57 -3.20 15.31 -5.98
CA THR A 57 -2.34 16.25 -5.28
C THR A 57 -1.37 15.49 -4.38
N ILE A 58 -0.33 16.18 -3.90
CA ILE A 58 0.59 15.60 -2.91
C ILE A 58 -0.10 15.18 -1.60
N PHE A 59 -1.28 15.76 -1.29
CA PHE A 59 -2.06 15.35 -0.13
C PHE A 59 -2.74 14.00 -0.34
N ASP A 60 -3.10 13.64 -1.58
CA ASP A 60 -3.68 12.33 -1.89
C ASP A 60 -2.67 11.22 -1.63
N ASP A 61 -1.40 11.43 -2.00
CA ASP A 61 -0.32 10.49 -1.68
C ASP A 61 -0.16 10.30 -0.16
N LEU A 62 -0.20 11.40 0.60
CA LEU A 62 -0.14 11.35 2.07
C LEU A 62 -1.34 10.60 2.65
N TYR A 63 -2.55 10.88 2.18
CA TYR A 63 -3.76 10.20 2.65
C TYR A 63 -3.75 8.71 2.33
N ILE A 64 -3.27 8.31 1.15
CA ILE A 64 -3.12 6.90 0.78
C ILE A 64 -2.13 6.21 1.70
N ALA A 65 -0.97 6.84 1.97
CA ALA A 65 0.05 6.29 2.86
C ALA A 65 -0.46 6.12 4.29
N GLU A 66 -1.06 7.16 4.88
CA GLU A 66 -1.65 7.10 6.23
C GLU A 66 -2.75 6.04 6.32
N TYR A 67 -3.61 6.00 5.32
CA TYR A 67 -4.70 5.03 5.24
C TYR A 67 -4.20 3.59 5.19
N LEU A 68 -3.22 3.30 4.33
CA LEU A 68 -2.63 1.96 4.24
C LEU A 68 -1.88 1.58 5.51
N ALA A 69 -1.15 2.51 6.14
CA ALA A 69 -0.49 2.29 7.42
C ALA A 69 -1.51 1.91 8.51
N GLU A 70 -2.65 2.60 8.59
CA GLU A 70 -3.74 2.26 9.52
C GLU A 70 -4.28 0.85 9.27
N LYS A 71 -4.56 0.49 7.99
CA LYS A 71 -5.08 -0.83 7.63
C LYS A 71 -4.10 -1.95 7.86
N LEU A 72 -2.81 -1.68 7.66
CA LEU A 72 -1.75 -2.64 7.92
C LEU A 72 -1.40 -2.70 9.41
N GLY A 73 -1.74 -1.71 10.24
CA GLY A 73 -1.39 -1.72 11.66
C GLY A 73 0.12 -1.89 11.89
N ILE A 74 0.92 -1.41 10.94
CA ILE A 74 2.39 -1.37 10.98
C ILE A 74 2.73 0.10 11.12
N LYS A 75 3.59 0.41 12.10
CA LYS A 75 4.12 1.75 12.34
C LYS A 75 5.45 1.89 11.64
#